data_AF-A0A965DLH6-F1
#
_entry.id   AF-A0A965DLH6-F1
#
_cell.length_a   1.000
_cell.length_b   1.000
_cell.length_c   1.000
_cell.angle_alpha   90.00
_cell.angle_beta   90.00
_cell.angle_gamma   90.00
#
_symmetry.space_group_name_H-M   'P 1'
#
loop_
_entity.id
_entity.type
_entity.pdbx_description
1 polymer ?
#
loop_
_entity_poly.entity_id
_entity_poly.type
_entity_poly.pdbx_seq_one_letter_code
_entity_poly.pdbx_strand_id
1 'polypeptide(L)' 'MKKTMLIVLSSAFVLFIVSCKKNQCADCHYDKDGAEIEIGEKCGDEMEALEANGYTDSTGTYVVHCGH' A
#
# COMPACT_ATOMS: atom_id res chain seq x y z
N MET A 1 -18.50 -52.38 1.03
CA MET A 1 -17.68 -51.43 1.83
C MET A 1 -17.54 -50.14 1.01
N LYS A 2 -18.10 -49.05 1.52
CA LYS A 2 -18.23 -47.75 0.84
C LYS A 2 -16.85 -47.10 0.60
N LYS A 3 -16.47 -46.93 -0.66
CA LYS A 3 -15.27 -46.18 -1.07
C LYS A 3 -15.68 -44.72 -1.28
N THR A 4 -15.82 -43.97 -0.19
CA THR A 4 -16.01 -42.52 -0.26
C THR A 4 -14.64 -41.89 -0.47
N MET A 5 -14.27 -41.72 -1.74
CA MET A 5 -13.14 -40.90 -2.12
C MET A 5 -13.74 -39.69 -2.85
N LEU A 6 -13.81 -38.54 -2.20
CA LEU A 6 -13.92 -37.26 -2.89
C LEU A 6 -13.29 -36.17 -2.01
N ILE A 7 -12.23 -35.63 -2.58
CA ILE A 7 -11.34 -34.56 -2.14
C ILE A 7 -12.15 -33.26 -2.02
N VAL A 8 -12.03 -32.53 -0.92
CA VAL A 8 -12.35 -31.09 -0.88
C VAL A 8 -11.08 -30.34 -0.56
N LEU A 9 -10.51 -29.84 -1.64
CA LEU A 9 -9.41 -28.92 -1.76
C LEU A 9 -9.87 -27.55 -1.26
N SER A 10 -9.32 -27.07 -0.15
CA SER A 10 -9.39 -25.65 0.21
C SER A 10 -7.98 -25.16 0.52
N SER A 11 -7.20 -25.03 -0.55
CA SER A 11 -5.99 -24.22 -0.59
C SER A 11 -6.37 -22.79 -0.19
N ALA A 12 -6.03 -22.41 1.04
CA ALA A 12 -6.01 -21.01 1.44
C ALA A 12 -4.87 -20.35 0.66
N PHE A 13 -5.21 -19.86 -0.53
CA PHE A 13 -4.31 -19.07 -1.36
C PHE A 13 -4.16 -17.70 -0.68
N VAL A 14 -3.20 -17.59 0.25
CA VAL A 14 -2.74 -16.30 0.74
C VAL A 14 -2.07 -15.63 -0.44
N LEU A 15 -2.79 -14.68 -1.06
CA LEU A 15 -2.23 -13.79 -2.05
C LEU A 15 -1.16 -12.96 -1.37
N PHE A 16 0.09 -13.44 -1.39
CA PHE A 16 1.23 -12.59 -1.16
C PHE A 16 1.26 -11.61 -2.33
N ILE A 17 0.78 -10.39 -2.08
CA ILE A 17 1.00 -9.26 -2.95
C ILE A 17 2.52 -9.07 -3.06
N VAL A 18 3.11 -9.64 -4.10
CA VAL A 18 4.49 -9.37 -4.49
C VAL A 18 4.47 -7.97 -5.08
N SER A 19 4.45 -6.95 -4.22
CA SER A 19 4.61 -5.58 -4.67
C SER A 19 6.04 -5.42 -5.19
N CYS A 20 6.12 -5.19 -6.50
CA CYS A 20 7.35 -5.10 -7.27
C CYS A 20 8.16 -3.82 -6.98
N LYS A 21 7.70 -2.96 -6.06
CA LYS A 21 8.35 -1.68 -5.74
C LYS A 21 9.00 -1.61 -4.36
N LYS A 22 9.09 -2.70 -3.58
CA LYS A 22 9.63 -2.68 -2.20
C LYS A 22 10.98 -1.97 -1.99
N ASN A 23 11.81 -1.81 -3.02
CA ASN A 23 13.10 -1.11 -2.96
C ASN A 23 13.12 0.29 -3.61
N GLN A 24 11.97 0.79 -4.11
CA GLN A 24 11.86 2.17 -4.59
C GLN A 24 11.47 3.03 -3.40
N CYS A 25 12.38 3.92 -3.04
CA CYS A 25 12.19 4.92 -2.00
C CYS A 25 12.18 6.28 -2.66
N ALA A 26 11.22 7.11 -2.29
CA ALA A 26 11.11 8.48 -2.76
C ALA A 26 10.76 9.38 -1.60
N ASP A 27 11.21 10.63 -1.66
CA ASP A 27 10.69 11.65 -0.75
C ASP A 27 9.24 11.98 -1.14
N CYS A 28 8.41 12.13 -0.12
CA CYS A 28 6.98 12.32 -0.28
C CYS A 28 6.54 13.57 0.46
N HIS A 29 5.62 14.31 -0.13
CA HIS A 29 4.96 15.45 0.48
C HIS A 29 3.44 15.37 0.30
N TYR A 30 2.72 16.13 1.11
CA TYR A 30 1.30 16.39 0.88
C TYR A 30 1.03 17.89 0.82
N ASP A 31 0.03 18.28 0.04
CA ASP A 31 -0.38 19.68 -0.05
C ASP A 31 -1.29 20.05 1.12
N LYS A 32 -0.92 21.09 1.85
CA LYS A 32 -1.75 21.71 2.89
C LYS A 32 -1.70 23.22 2.79
N ASP A 33 -2.88 23.84 2.67
CA ASP A 33 -3.04 25.30 2.61
C ASP A 33 -2.18 25.98 1.52
N GLY A 34 -1.92 25.27 0.41
CA GLY A 34 -1.09 25.74 -0.69
C GLY A 34 0.42 25.64 -0.46
N ALA A 35 0.84 24.91 0.59
CA ALA A 35 2.23 24.56 0.85
C ALA A 35 2.43 23.04 0.79
N GLU A 36 3.56 22.61 0.25
CA GLU A 36 4.00 21.22 0.27
C GLU A 36 4.62 20.92 1.64
N ILE A 37 4.09 19.92 2.34
CA ILE A 37 4.61 19.46 3.63
C ILE A 37 5.30 18.12 3.43
N GLU A 38 6.62 18.13 3.55
CA GLU A 38 7.46 16.93 3.48
C GLU A 38 7.13 15.97 4.62
N ILE A 39 6.78 14.73 4.27
CA ILE A 39 6.55 13.61 5.21
C ILE A 39 7.72 12.61 5.21
N GLY A 40 8.76 12.93 4.43
CA GLY A 40 10.00 12.19 4.33
C GLY A 40 9.94 11.00 3.39
N GLU A 41 11.06 10.30 3.31
CA GLU A 41 11.24 9.16 2.41
C GLU A 41 10.31 7.99 2.76
N LYS A 42 9.56 7.54 1.75
CA LYS A 42 8.69 6.36 1.80
C LYS A 42 9.13 5.36 0.78
N CYS A 43 9.12 4.09 1.18
CA CYS A 43 9.60 3.00 0.35
C CYS A 43 8.49 2.01 0.03
N GLY A 44 8.47 1.56 -1.22
CA GLY A 44 7.66 0.44 -1.66
C GLY A 44 6.17 0.59 -1.41
N ASP A 45 5.59 -0.42 -0.75
CA ASP A 45 4.15 -0.55 -0.58
C ASP A 45 3.57 0.61 0.26
N GLU A 46 4.35 1.16 1.19
CA GLU A 46 3.94 2.32 2.00
C GLU A 46 3.81 3.58 1.14
N MET A 47 4.75 3.79 0.21
CA MET A 47 4.71 4.90 -0.75
C MET A 47 3.47 4.81 -1.64
N GLU A 48 3.25 3.66 -2.28
CA GLU A 48 2.08 3.45 -3.15
C GLU A 48 0.76 3.55 -2.37
N ALA A 49 0.73 3.06 -1.13
CA ALA A 49 -0.45 3.19 -0.28
C ALA A 49 -0.73 4.65 0.10
N LEU A 50 0.30 5.44 0.39
CA LEU A 50 0.15 6.85 0.70
C LEU A 50 -0.32 7.66 -0.51
N GLU A 51 0.21 7.40 -1.71
CA GLU A 51 -0.27 8.06 -2.93
C GLU A 51 -1.70 7.64 -3.30
N ALA A 52 -2.06 6.37 -3.08
CA ALA A 52 -3.40 5.87 -3.41
C ALA A 52 -4.48 6.29 -2.41
N ASN A 53 -4.15 6.35 -1.11
CA ASN A 53 -5.12 6.61 -0.03
C ASN A 53 -5.01 8.02 0.55
N GLY A 54 -3.91 8.73 0.29
CA GLY A 54 -3.59 10.00 0.91
C GLY A 54 -3.03 9.88 2.34
N TYR A 55 -2.60 11.01 2.90
CA TYR A 55 -2.13 11.12 4.27
C TYR A 55 -3.22 11.74 5.14
N THR A 56 -3.60 11.06 6.23
CA THR A 56 -4.63 11.56 7.16
C THR A 56 -4.00 12.02 8.46
N ASP A 57 -4.21 13.29 8.79
CA ASP A 57 -3.85 13.91 10.07
C ASP A 57 -5.13 14.34 10.82
N SER A 58 -4.99 14.78 12.07
CA SER A 58 -6.02 15.47 12.88
C SER A 58 -6.81 16.56 12.16
N THR A 59 -6.25 17.14 11.10
CA THR A 59 -6.83 18.24 10.33
C THR A 59 -7.63 17.76 9.09
N GLY A 60 -7.42 16.54 8.61
CA GLY A 60 -8.06 16.01 7.39
C GLY A 60 -7.22 15.01 6.61
N THR A 61 -7.73 14.58 5.44
CA THR A 61 -7.01 13.71 4.49
C THR A 61 -6.49 14.53 3.32
N TYR A 62 -5.19 14.38 3.04
CA TYR A 62 -4.45 15.13 2.04
C TYR A 62 -3.94 14.21 0.94
N VAL A 63 -3.86 14.73 -0.28
CA VAL A 63 -3.26 14.02 -1.41
C VAL A 63 -1.75 14.00 -1.20
N VAL A 64 -1.15 12.82 -1.37
CA VAL A 64 0.30 12.63 -1.24
C VAL A 64 0.91 12.50 -2.64
N HIS A 65 2.05 13.13 -2.82
CA HIS A 65 2.88 13.06 -4.00
C HIS A 65 4.27 12.56 -3.61
N CYS A 66 4.73 11.48 -4.24
CA CYS A 66 6.07 10.94 -4.03
C CYS A 66 6.91 11.07 -5.31
N GLY A 67 8.17 11.50 -5.18
CA GLY A 67 9.08 11.75 -6.30
C GLY A 67 9.49 10.48 -7.05
N HIS A 68 8.81 10.18 -8.17
CA HIS A 68 9.11 9.02 -9.03
C HIS A 68 10.22 9.26 -10.06
#